data_AF-A0A8T3R717-F1
#
_entry.id   AF-A0A8T3R717-F1
#
_cell.length_a   1.000
_cell.length_b   1.000
_cell.length_c   1.000
_cell.angle_alpha   90.00
_cell.angle_beta   90.00
_cell.angle_gamma   90.00
#
_symmetry.space_group_name_H-M   'P 1'
#
loop_
_entity.id
_entity.type
_entity.pdbx_description
1 polymer ?
#
loop_
_entity_poly.entity_id
_entity_poly.type
_entity_poly.pdbx_seq_one_letter_code
_entity_poly.pdbx_strand_id
1 'polypeptide(L)'
;MRVLVTGASGFVGRWLSRALIDKGHEVLDGGPRLDVTDPGALRDALSGAEPDAVAHLAAVAFGPDAGADPANAFRVTVGGTVNLLEAVLALRRPPAVLVTGSSDVYGTPAAEDLPLREDAPLRPVKPYALSKAAQESIALAYAARHG
;
A
#
# COMPACT_ATOMS: atom_id res chain seq x y z
N MET A 1 -7.50 -19.01 1.49
CA MET A 1 -7.89 -17.58 1.42
C MET A 1 -7.49 -17.05 0.07
N ARG A 2 -8.25 -16.10 -0.45
CA ARG A 2 -7.99 -15.35 -1.68
C ARG A 2 -7.41 -14.00 -1.29
N VAL A 3 -6.20 -13.68 -1.76
CA VAL A 3 -5.48 -12.47 -1.35
C VAL A 3 -5.21 -11.62 -2.58
N LEU A 4 -5.77 -10.41 -2.61
CA LEU A 4 -5.45 -9.41 -3.63
C LEU A 4 -4.10 -8.77 -3.31
N VAL A 5 -3.14 -8.84 -4.23
CA VAL A 5 -1.81 -8.24 -4.09
C VAL A 5 -1.66 -7.14 -5.14
N THR A 6 -1.76 -5.87 -4.74
CA THR A 6 -1.44 -4.77 -5.66
C THR A 6 0.08 -4.70 -5.82
N GLY A 7 0.57 -4.45 -7.04
CA GLY A 7 2.01 -4.47 -7.31
C GLY A 7 2.63 -5.88 -7.22
N ALA A 8 1.84 -6.93 -7.48
CA ALA A 8 2.26 -8.34 -7.42
C ALA A 8 3.49 -8.67 -8.28
N SER A 9 3.69 -7.99 -9.41
CA SER A 9 4.85 -8.16 -10.29
C SER A 9 6.12 -7.45 -9.80
N GLY A 10 6.01 -6.60 -8.77
CA GLY A 10 7.12 -5.89 -8.16
C GLY A 10 8.06 -6.78 -7.34
N PHE A 11 9.14 -6.19 -6.83
CA PHE A 11 10.17 -6.91 -6.07
C PHE A 11 9.60 -7.66 -4.86
N VAL A 12 8.82 -7.00 -3.99
CA VAL A 12 8.20 -7.64 -2.82
C VAL A 12 7.03 -8.51 -3.24
N GLY A 13 6.22 -8.04 -4.20
CA GLY A 13 5.02 -8.73 -4.68
C GLY A 13 5.29 -10.16 -5.10
N ARG A 14 6.32 -10.41 -5.93
CA ARG A 14 6.63 -11.77 -6.40
C ARG A 14 6.98 -12.74 -5.27
N TRP A 15 7.67 -12.26 -4.23
CA TRP A 15 8.06 -13.08 -3.09
C TRP A 15 6.87 -13.36 -2.18
N LEU A 16 6.04 -12.33 -1.92
CA LEU A 16 4.81 -12.50 -1.15
C LEU A 16 3.85 -13.46 -1.86
N SER A 17 3.61 -13.26 -3.17
CA SER A 17 2.74 -14.13 -3.97
C SER A 17 3.21 -15.57 -3.92
N ARG A 18 4.50 -15.83 -4.09
CA ARG A 18 5.06 -17.18 -3.96
C ARG A 18 4.82 -17.77 -2.56
N ALA A 19 5.11 -17.01 -1.51
CA ALA A 19 4.93 -17.48 -0.13
C ALA A 19 3.46 -17.75 0.21
N LEU A 20 2.52 -16.99 -0.35
CA LEU A 20 1.07 -17.22 -0.21
C LEU A 20 0.65 -18.52 -0.93
N ILE A 21 1.12 -18.73 -2.16
CA ILE A 21 0.85 -19.94 -2.94
C ILE A 21 1.42 -21.18 -2.23
N ASP A 22 2.65 -21.11 -1.73
CA ASP A 22 3.30 -22.21 -1.00
C ASP A 22 2.53 -22.60 0.27
N LYS A 23 1.73 -21.68 0.83
CA LYS A 23 0.84 -21.91 1.97
C LYS A 23 -0.59 -22.33 1.57
N GLY A 24 -0.85 -22.57 0.28
CA GLY A 24 -2.17 -22.97 -0.22
C GLY A 24 -3.18 -21.84 -0.33
N HIS A 25 -2.73 -20.59 -0.42
CA HIS A 25 -3.61 -19.44 -0.69
C HIS A 25 -3.70 -19.14 -2.20
N GLU A 26 -4.83 -18.59 -2.62
CA GLU A 26 -5.04 -18.09 -3.99
C GLU A 26 -4.58 -16.63 -4.05
N VAL A 27 -3.72 -16.30 -5.00
CA VAL A 27 -3.24 -14.93 -5.22
C VAL A 27 -4.00 -14.31 -6.38
N LEU A 28 -4.60 -13.16 -6.11
CA LEU A 28 -5.26 -12.32 -7.10
C LEU A 28 -4.31 -11.14 -7.38
N ASP A 29 -3.81 -10.99 -8.60
CA ASP A 29 -2.91 -9.89 -8.97
C ASP A 29 -3.63 -8.72 -9.67
N GLY A 30 -4.94 -8.87 -9.89
CA GLY A 30 -5.78 -7.92 -10.63
C GLY A 30 -5.52 -7.88 -12.15
N GLY A 31 -4.60 -8.71 -12.65
CA GLY A 31 -4.20 -8.74 -14.04
C GLY A 31 -3.52 -7.44 -14.53
N PRO A 32 -3.23 -7.37 -15.83
CA PRO A 32 -2.47 -6.26 -16.43
C PRO A 32 -3.20 -4.91 -16.43
N ARG A 33 -4.48 -4.88 -16.04
CA ARG A 33 -5.31 -3.66 -16.01
C ARG A 33 -5.46 -3.04 -14.63
N LEU A 34 -4.95 -3.69 -13.58
CA LEU A 34 -5.05 -3.14 -12.24
C LEU A 34 -4.08 -1.97 -12.06
N ASP A 35 -4.58 -0.76 -12.29
CA ASP A 35 -3.93 0.50 -11.91
C ASP A 35 -4.62 1.06 -10.67
N VAL A 36 -3.88 1.22 -9.58
CA VAL A 36 -4.42 1.76 -8.32
C VAL A 36 -4.89 3.22 -8.45
N THR A 37 -4.45 3.92 -9.49
CA THR A 37 -4.89 5.27 -9.80
C THR A 37 -6.20 5.33 -10.59
N ASP A 38 -6.72 4.17 -11.01
CA ASP A 38 -8.05 4.01 -11.62
C ASP A 38 -9.02 3.39 -10.60
N PRO A 39 -9.93 4.18 -10.01
CA PRO A 39 -10.95 3.68 -9.09
C PRO A 39 -11.88 2.62 -9.72
N GLY A 40 -12.12 2.68 -11.04
CA GLY A 40 -12.93 1.70 -11.76
C GLY A 40 -12.26 0.33 -11.78
N ALA A 41 -10.99 0.28 -12.17
CA ALA A 41 -10.19 -0.94 -12.18
C ALA A 41 -10.13 -1.62 -10.80
N LEU A 42 -9.99 -0.83 -9.74
CA LEU A 42 -10.01 -1.32 -8.36
C LEU A 42 -11.37 -1.91 -7.96
N ARG A 43 -12.47 -1.22 -8.28
CA ARG A 43 -13.83 -1.73 -8.02
C ARG A 43 -14.09 -3.05 -8.74
N ASP A 44 -13.69 -3.15 -10.00
CA ASP A 44 -13.87 -4.35 -10.81
C ASP A 44 -13.05 -5.52 -10.25
N ALA A 45 -11.78 -5.28 -9.90
CA ALA A 45 -10.90 -6.29 -9.32
C ALA A 45 -11.40 -6.78 -7.96
N LEU A 46 -11.92 -5.89 -7.11
CA LEU A 46 -12.43 -6.24 -5.78
C LEU A 46 -13.80 -6.92 -5.83
N SER A 47 -14.73 -6.40 -6.63
CA SER A 47 -16.11 -6.93 -6.69
C SER A 47 -16.18 -8.25 -7.45
N GLY A 48 -15.38 -8.41 -8.50
CA GLY A 48 -15.32 -9.66 -9.26
C GLY A 48 -14.62 -10.81 -8.51
N ALA A 49 -13.76 -10.47 -7.55
CA ALA A 49 -12.92 -11.44 -6.87
C ALA A 49 -13.14 -11.57 -5.37
N GLU A 50 -13.95 -10.74 -4.71
CA GLU A 50 -14.30 -10.84 -3.27
C GLU A 50 -13.15 -11.41 -2.38
N PRO A 51 -11.98 -10.74 -2.33
CA PRO A 51 -10.82 -11.27 -1.60
C PRO A 51 -11.08 -11.35 -0.10
N ASP A 52 -10.42 -12.29 0.59
CA ASP A 52 -10.43 -12.40 2.05
C ASP A 52 -9.47 -11.38 2.70
N ALA A 53 -8.42 -10.99 1.98
CA ALA A 53 -7.40 -10.04 2.41
C ALA A 53 -6.80 -9.26 1.23
N VAL A 54 -6.26 -8.08 1.49
CA VAL A 54 -5.53 -7.26 0.51
C VAL A 54 -4.13 -6.95 1.04
N ALA A 55 -3.11 -7.18 0.23
CA ALA A 55 -1.75 -6.68 0.44
C ALA A 55 -1.48 -5.54 -0.56
N HIS A 56 -1.47 -4.31 -0.06
CA HIS A 56 -1.25 -3.12 -0.87
C HIS A 56 0.24 -2.78 -0.98
N LEU A 57 0.88 -3.26 -2.05
CA LEU A 57 2.31 -3.05 -2.31
C LEU A 57 2.57 -2.07 -3.47
N ALA A 58 1.55 -1.74 -4.26
CA ALA A 58 1.66 -0.77 -5.34
C ALA A 58 1.96 0.64 -4.79
N ALA A 59 3.10 1.18 -5.16
CA ALA A 59 3.55 2.53 -4.81
C ALA A 59 4.68 2.94 -5.76
N VAL A 60 5.02 4.23 -5.80
CA VAL A 60 6.32 4.65 -6.34
C VAL A 60 7.37 4.34 -5.26
N ALA A 61 8.04 3.20 -5.41
CA ALA A 61 8.88 2.62 -4.36
C ALA A 61 10.36 3.08 -4.40
N PHE A 62 10.79 3.73 -5.49
CA PHE A 62 12.17 4.18 -5.65
C PHE A 62 12.30 5.68 -5.40
N GLY A 63 13.15 6.04 -4.43
CA GLY A 63 13.34 7.42 -3.98
C GLY A 63 13.70 8.41 -5.10
N PRO A 64 14.66 8.09 -5.99
CA PRO A 64 14.98 8.95 -7.14
C PRO A 64 13.81 9.19 -8.09
N ASP A 65 13.02 8.17 -8.41
CA ASP A 65 11.84 8.32 -9.28
C ASP A 65 10.79 9.22 -8.64
N ALA A 66 10.53 9.03 -7.34
CA ALA A 66 9.64 9.89 -6.58
C ALA A 66 10.15 11.34 -6.47
N GLY A 67 11.48 11.52 -6.46
CA GLY A 67 12.10 12.84 -6.48
C GLY A 67 11.97 13.53 -7.84
N ALA A 68 12.09 12.77 -8.94
CA ALA A 68 11.96 13.29 -10.30
C ALA A 68 10.52 13.67 -10.66
N ASP A 69 9.53 12.90 -10.17
CA ASP A 69 8.11 13.20 -10.34
C ASP A 69 7.32 13.02 -9.02
N PRO A 70 7.37 14.03 -8.13
CA PRO A 70 6.62 14.00 -6.88
C PRO A 70 5.10 13.93 -7.08
N ALA A 71 4.57 14.58 -8.12
CA ALA A 71 3.14 14.58 -8.40
C ALA A 71 2.65 13.16 -8.68
N ASN A 72 3.37 12.42 -9.52
CA ASN A 72 3.10 11.01 -9.77
C ASN A 72 3.29 10.15 -8.52
N ALA A 73 4.34 10.39 -7.72
CA ALA A 73 4.58 9.65 -6.48
C ALA A 73 3.39 9.75 -5.52
N PHE A 74 2.85 10.96 -5.33
CA PHE A 74 1.66 11.18 -4.50
C PHE A 74 0.39 10.61 -5.14
N ARG A 75 0.19 10.80 -6.44
CA ARG A 75 -0.97 10.25 -7.17
C ARG A 75 -1.07 8.74 -7.02
N VAL A 76 0.03 8.02 -7.21
CA VAL A 76 0.07 6.55 -7.12
C VAL A 76 0.04 6.08 -5.67
N THR A 77 0.92 6.61 -4.82
CA THR A 77 1.13 6.10 -3.45
C THR A 77 0.00 6.52 -2.51
N VAL A 78 -0.33 7.82 -2.51
CA VAL A 78 -1.38 8.38 -1.63
C VAL A 78 -2.75 8.21 -2.27
N GLY A 79 -2.91 8.70 -3.50
CA GLY A 79 -4.19 8.60 -4.23
C GLY A 79 -4.61 7.16 -4.48
N GLY A 80 -3.68 6.29 -4.87
CA GLY A 80 -3.97 4.86 -5.04
C GLY A 80 -4.37 4.15 -3.74
N THR A 81 -3.78 4.54 -2.61
CA THR A 81 -4.20 4.04 -1.29
C THR A 81 -5.63 4.46 -0.98
N VAL A 82 -5.98 5.74 -1.17
CA VAL A 82 -7.36 6.23 -0.97
C VAL A 82 -8.34 5.49 -1.87
N ASN A 83 -8.04 5.37 -3.16
CA ASN A 83 -8.90 4.67 -4.12
C ASN A 83 -9.14 3.21 -3.70
N LEU A 84 -8.09 2.51 -3.25
CA LEU A 84 -8.22 1.13 -2.79
C LEU A 84 -9.11 1.04 -1.55
N LEU A 85 -8.88 1.89 -0.55
CA LEU A 85 -9.62 1.85 0.71
C LEU A 85 -11.10 2.19 0.50
N GLU A 86 -11.42 3.19 -0.34
CA GLU A 86 -12.80 3.50 -0.73
C GLU A 86 -13.47 2.30 -1.44
N ALA A 87 -12.76 1.65 -2.35
CA ALA A 87 -13.30 0.49 -3.05
C ALA A 87 -13.50 -0.72 -2.11
N VAL A 88 -12.61 -0.91 -1.13
CA VAL A 88 -12.74 -1.93 -0.08
C VAL A 88 -13.96 -1.67 0.80
N LEU A 89 -14.17 -0.42 1.22
CA LEU A 89 -15.32 -0.03 2.05
C LEU A 89 -16.66 -0.19 1.33
N ALA A 90 -16.67 -0.11 0.00
CA ALA A 90 -17.86 -0.33 -0.82
C ALA A 90 -18.27 -1.81 -0.91
N LEU A 91 -17.42 -2.75 -0.50
CA LEU A 91 -17.75 -4.18 -0.52
C LEU A 91 -18.73 -4.53 0.60
N ARG A 92 -19.58 -5.53 0.34
CA ARG A 92 -20.48 -6.10 1.36
C ARG A 92 -19.74 -6.68 2.57
N ARG A 93 -18.53 -7.19 2.33
CA ARG A 93 -17.64 -7.78 3.35
C ARG A 93 -16.23 -7.24 3.12
N PRO A 94 -15.88 -6.08 3.71
CA PRO A 94 -14.56 -5.50 3.53
C PRO A 94 -13.46 -6.42 4.06
N PRO A 95 -12.45 -6.79 3.24
CA PRO A 95 -11.30 -7.58 3.70
C PRO A 95 -10.36 -6.76 4.61
N ALA A 96 -9.52 -7.47 5.37
CA ALA A 96 -8.38 -6.84 6.03
C ALA A 96 -7.37 -6.33 4.99
N VAL A 97 -6.84 -5.14 5.20
CA VAL A 97 -5.88 -4.50 4.28
C VAL A 97 -4.54 -4.28 4.97
N LEU A 98 -3.49 -4.90 4.45
CA LEU A 98 -2.11 -4.58 4.80
C LEU A 98 -1.60 -3.46 3.89
N VAL A 99 -1.29 -2.31 4.50
CA VAL A 99 -0.65 -1.18 3.82
C VAL A 99 0.83 -1.17 4.22
N THR A 100 1.73 -1.14 3.25
CA THR A 100 3.18 -1.13 3.54
C THR A 100 3.65 0.25 3.97
N GLY A 101 4.48 0.34 5.02
CA GLY A 101 5.16 1.57 5.44
C GLY A 101 6.53 1.75 4.79
N SER A 102 7.37 2.63 5.35
CA SER A 102 8.79 2.77 5.00
C SER A 102 9.54 3.39 6.17
N SER A 103 10.76 2.93 6.49
CA SER A 103 11.59 3.57 7.53
C SER A 103 12.00 5.00 7.18
N ASP A 104 11.95 5.38 5.91
CA ASP A 104 12.29 6.73 5.45
C ASP A 104 11.37 7.81 6.05
N VAL A 105 10.19 7.43 6.57
CA VAL A 105 9.27 8.34 7.27
C VAL A 105 9.89 8.93 8.54
N TYR A 106 10.86 8.26 9.15
CA TYR A 106 11.56 8.74 10.35
C TYR A 106 12.72 9.70 10.02
N GLY A 107 13.05 9.89 8.73
CA GLY A 107 14.14 10.75 8.30
C GLY A 107 15.52 10.22 8.71
N THR A 108 16.36 11.11 9.24
CA THR A 108 17.72 10.77 9.70
C THR A 108 17.77 10.87 11.23
N PRO A 109 17.54 9.77 11.97
CA PRO A 109 17.59 9.78 13.44
C PRO A 109 19.01 10.02 13.96
N ALA A 110 19.13 10.63 15.14
CA ALA A 110 20.41 10.72 15.85
C ALA A 110 20.77 9.36 16.46
N ALA A 111 22.05 9.16 16.81
CA ALA A 111 22.50 7.89 17.40
C ALA A 111 21.78 7.56 18.73
N GLU A 112 21.43 8.59 19.50
CA GLU A 112 20.64 8.49 20.74
C GLU A 112 19.17 8.12 20.54
N ASP A 113 18.63 8.33 19.33
CA ASP A 113 17.25 7.93 18.97
C ASP A 113 17.14 6.44 18.61
N LEU A 114 18.26 5.71 18.57
CA LEU A 114 18.31 4.31 18.12
C LEU A 114 18.29 3.30 19.29
N PRO A 115 17.59 2.16 19.14
CA PRO A 115 16.78 1.76 17.98
C PRO A 115 15.45 2.52 17.91
N LEU A 116 15.03 2.88 16.70
CA LEU A 116 13.70 3.45 16.47
C LEU A 116 12.60 2.46 16.83
N ARG A 117 11.49 3.01 17.33
CA ARG A 117 10.24 2.33 17.63
C ARG A 117 9.11 2.98 16.84
N GLU A 118 7.96 2.31 16.76
CA GLU A 118 6.81 2.79 15.99
C GLU A 118 6.23 4.12 16.51
N ASP A 119 6.50 4.49 17.77
CA ASP A 119 6.12 5.77 18.38
C ASP A 119 7.13 6.90 18.17
N ALA A 120 8.23 6.63 17.45
CA ALA A 120 9.20 7.67 17.09
C ALA A 120 8.57 8.75 16.19
N PRO A 121 8.97 10.02 16.34
CA PRO A 121 8.40 11.10 15.56
C PRO A 121 8.72 10.95 14.06
N LEU A 122 7.70 11.12 13.22
CA LEU A 122 7.87 11.17 11.78
C LEU A 122 8.59 12.46 11.37
N ARG A 123 9.68 12.34 10.61
CA ARG A 123 10.48 13.46 10.08
C ARG A 123 10.81 13.26 8.58
N PRO A 124 9.81 13.04 7.72
CA PRO A 124 10.05 12.80 6.29
C PRO A 124 10.54 14.09 5.60
N VAL A 125 11.62 13.99 4.83
CA VAL A 125 12.21 15.16 4.12
C VAL A 125 12.27 15.01 2.59
N LYS A 126 12.00 13.82 2.06
CA LYS A 126 12.05 13.52 0.61
C LYS A 126 10.65 13.20 0.08
N PRO A 127 10.35 13.45 -1.21
CA PRO A 127 9.05 13.13 -1.80
C PRO A 127 8.57 11.70 -1.55
N TYR A 128 9.45 10.70 -1.66
CA TYR A 128 9.14 9.32 -1.31
C TYR A 128 8.75 9.15 0.17
N ALA A 129 9.53 9.70 1.09
CA ALA A 129 9.24 9.62 2.52
C ALA A 129 7.92 10.31 2.87
N LEU A 130 7.67 11.48 2.26
CA LEU A 130 6.44 12.25 2.45
C LEU A 130 5.22 11.50 1.91
N SER A 131 5.32 10.87 0.74
CA SER A 131 4.20 10.09 0.18
C SER A 131 3.90 8.84 1.02
N LYS A 132 4.92 8.16 1.55
CA LYS A 132 4.74 7.00 2.45
C LYS A 132 4.17 7.40 3.80
N ALA A 133 4.62 8.50 4.40
CA ALA A 133 4.06 9.02 5.65
C ALA A 133 2.58 9.42 5.48
N ALA A 134 2.23 10.03 4.34
CA ALA A 134 0.85 10.35 4.01
C ALA A 134 -0.02 9.10 3.79
N GLN A 135 0.49 8.09 3.06
CA GLN A 135 -0.18 6.80 2.88
C GLN A 135 -0.47 6.13 4.23
N GLU A 136 0.51 6.08 5.14
CA GLU A 136 0.35 5.51 6.47
C GLU A 136 -0.70 6.25 7.29
N SER A 137 -0.63 7.58 7.33
CA SER A 137 -1.61 8.41 8.05
C SER A 137 -3.03 8.20 7.54
N ILE A 138 -3.20 8.08 6.21
CA ILE A 138 -4.50 7.78 5.60
C ILE A 138 -4.98 6.39 6.02
N ALA A 139 -4.14 5.37 5.91
CA ALA A 139 -4.52 4.01 6.29
C ALA A 139 -4.95 3.93 7.76
N LEU A 140 -4.21 4.56 8.66
CA LEU A 140 -4.56 4.65 10.09
C LEU A 140 -5.86 5.42 10.32
N ALA A 141 -6.09 6.53 9.61
CA ALA A 141 -7.32 7.31 9.73
C ALA A 141 -8.55 6.52 9.25
N TYR A 142 -8.41 5.74 8.16
CA TYR A 142 -9.48 4.86 7.67
C TYR A 142 -9.77 3.74 8.68
N ALA A 143 -8.75 3.08 9.22
CA ALA A 143 -8.91 2.07 10.26
C ALA A 143 -9.64 2.66 11.49
N ALA A 144 -9.16 3.79 12.02
CA ALA A 144 -9.78 4.43 13.18
C ALA A 144 -11.26 4.81 12.98
N ARG A 145 -11.67 5.12 11.74
CA ARG A 145 -13.04 5.51 11.40
C ARG A 145 -13.95 4.34 11.05
N HIS A 146 -13.40 3.23 10.55
CA HIS A 146 -14.17 2.16 9.90
C HIS A 146 -13.91 0.74 10.44
N GLY A 147 -12.89 0.52 11.28
CA GLY A 147 -12.57 -0.78 11.88
C GLY A 147 -11.13 -0.89 12.33
#